data_AF-A0A7S2CJ53-F1
#
_entry.id   AF-A0A7S2CJ53-F1
#
_cell.length_a   1.000
_cell.length_b   1.000
_cell.length_c   1.000
_cell.angle_alpha   90.00
_cell.angle_beta   90.00
_cell.angle_gamma   90.00
#
_symmetry.space_group_name_H-M   'P 1'
#
loop_
_entity.id
_entity.type
_entity.pdbx_description
1 polymer ?
#
loop_
_entity_poly.entity_id
_entity_poly.type
_entity_poly.pdbx_seq_one_letter_code
_entity_poly.pdbx_strand_id
1 'polypeptide(L)'
;MSALATLAEQGIHADRDGLHVMPPEQLQASVSMQEECKEFLAKTKQFNDIVGDFIDVMESKSKVIEAEKLRAIGLGNRVEHEKEVRKRKQLEVQAMINEKKAELERLNLQHESLVRVEADQKALIEKLTNNEA
;
A
#
# COMPACT_ATOMS: atom_id res chain seq x y z
N MET A 1 -64.40 39.01 44.61
CA MET A 1 -63.24 38.43 43.91
C MET A 1 -62.61 37.41 44.84
N SER A 2 -62.35 36.18 44.39
CA SER A 2 -61.79 35.14 45.25
C SER A 2 -60.32 35.44 45.56
N ALA A 3 -59.85 35.12 46.77
CA ALA A 3 -58.47 35.36 47.20
C ALA A 3 -57.43 34.79 46.22
N LEU A 4 -57.75 33.66 45.57
CA LEU A 4 -56.95 33.03 44.52
C LEU A 4 -56.70 33.93 43.30
N ALA A 5 -57.67 34.76 42.89
CA ALA A 5 -57.49 35.67 41.76
C ALA A 5 -56.57 36.85 42.12
N THR A 6 -56.66 37.36 43.35
CA THR A 6 -55.79 38.44 43.85
C THR A 6 -54.35 37.96 44.06
N LEU A 7 -54.16 36.70 44.48
CA LEU A 7 -52.84 36.06 44.56
C LEU A 7 -52.23 35.83 43.17
N ALA A 8 -53.03 35.40 42.19
CA ALA A 8 -52.58 35.25 40.81
C ALA A 8 -52.18 36.59 40.16
N GLU A 9 -52.88 37.70 40.46
CA GLU A 9 -52.47 39.05 40.03
C GLU A 9 -51.15 39.52 40.66
N GLN A 10 -50.80 39.00 41.84
CA GLN A 10 -49.52 39.25 42.51
C GLN A 10 -48.43 38.25 42.09
N GLY A 11 -48.68 37.41 41.08
CA GLY A 11 -47.73 36.42 40.56
C GLY A 11 -47.58 35.16 41.42
N ILE A 12 -48.51 34.91 42.32
CA ILE A 12 -48.48 33.76 43.23
C ILE A 12 -49.65 32.81 42.89
N HIS A 13 -49.31 31.66 42.33
CA HIS A 13 -50.23 30.61 41.92
C HIS A 13 -50.26 29.52 43.00
N ALA A 14 -51.38 29.38 43.70
CA ALA A 14 -51.57 28.31 44.69
C ALA A 14 -52.19 27.07 44.05
N ASP A 15 -51.57 25.91 44.25
CA ASP A 15 -52.08 24.60 43.87
C ASP A 15 -52.09 23.66 45.11
N ARG A 16 -52.58 22.43 44.94
CA ARG A 16 -52.70 21.39 45.98
C ARG A 16 -51.37 21.01 46.64
N ASP A 17 -50.25 21.25 45.94
CA ASP A 17 -48.89 20.93 46.40
C ASP A 17 -48.11 22.15 46.95
N GLY A 18 -48.69 23.36 46.94
CA GLY A 18 -48.08 24.55 47.54
C GLY A 18 -48.34 25.87 46.81
N LEU A 19 -47.67 26.92 47.27
CA LEU A 19 -47.64 28.24 46.62
C LEU A 19 -46.46 28.30 45.65
N HIS A 20 -46.75 28.55 44.38
CA HIS A 20 -45.78 28.63 43.29
C HIS A 20 -45.72 30.06 42.73
N VAL A 21 -44.53 30.53 42.38
CA VAL A 21 -44.32 31.86 41.76
C VAL A 21 -44.58 31.82 40.23
N MET A 22 -44.88 30.63 39.70
CA MET A 22 -45.16 30.37 38.29
C MET A 22 -46.32 29.38 38.20
N PRO A 23 -47.18 29.43 37.16
CA PRO A 23 -48.25 28.45 37.00
C PRO A 23 -47.68 27.01 36.99
N PRO A 24 -48.30 26.06 37.72
CA PRO A 24 -47.78 24.70 37.85
C PRO A 24 -47.62 23.98 36.49
N GLU A 25 -48.49 24.27 35.51
CA GLU A 25 -48.35 23.76 34.14
C GLU A 25 -47.07 24.26 33.45
N GLN A 26 -46.70 25.54 33.64
CA GLN A 26 -45.49 26.12 33.06
C GLN A 26 -44.23 25.61 33.76
N LEU A 27 -44.29 25.35 35.06
CA LEU A 27 -43.21 24.75 35.82
C LEU A 27 -42.94 23.31 35.35
N GLN A 28 -43.98 22.50 35.16
CA GLN A 28 -43.85 21.12 34.68
C GLN A 28 -43.34 21.07 33.24
N ALA A 29 -43.83 21.96 32.36
CA ALA A 29 -43.32 22.10 31.01
C ALA A 29 -41.83 22.52 30.98
N SER A 30 -41.41 23.43 31.87
CA SER A 30 -40.02 23.86 31.98
C SER A 30 -39.10 22.73 32.44
N VAL A 31 -39.55 21.89 33.38
CA VAL A 31 -38.79 20.71 33.86
C VAL A 31 -38.68 19.66 32.75
N SER A 32 -39.78 19.36 32.03
CA SER A 32 -39.76 18.43 30.89
C SER A 32 -38.81 18.92 29.80
N MET A 33 -38.86 20.21 29.47
CA MET A 33 -37.96 20.81 28.48
C MET A 33 -36.49 20.75 28.94
N GLN A 34 -36.23 20.92 30.24
CA GLN A 34 -34.88 20.78 30.78
C GLN A 34 -34.36 19.34 30.66
N GLU A 35 -35.19 18.33 30.89
CA GLU A 35 -34.83 16.92 30.71
C GLU A 35 -34.57 16.59 29.24
N GLU A 36 -35.43 17.02 28.33
CA GLU A 36 -35.24 16.85 26.88
C GLU A 36 -33.95 17.52 26.40
N CYS A 37 -33.64 18.73 26.88
CA CYS A 37 -32.38 19.38 26.57
C CYS A 37 -31.17 18.60 27.09
N LYS A 38 -31.24 18.00 28.28
CA LYS A 38 -30.16 17.15 28.82
C LYS A 38 -29.97 15.89 27.99
N GLU A 39 -31.06 15.22 27.60
CA GLU A 39 -30.98 14.05 26.72
C GLU A 39 -30.41 14.39 25.35
N PHE A 40 -30.82 15.52 24.78
CA PHE A 40 -30.29 16.00 23.51
C PHE A 40 -28.78 16.22 23.62
N LEU A 41 -28.31 16.94 24.64
CA LEU A 41 -26.89 17.16 24.88
C LEU A 41 -26.12 15.84 25.06
N ALA A 42 -26.68 14.88 25.77
CA ALA A 42 -26.07 13.55 25.95
C ALA A 42 -25.92 12.81 24.61
N LYS A 43 -26.97 12.81 23.77
CA LYS A 43 -26.95 12.22 22.43
C LYS A 43 -25.96 12.94 21.51
N THR A 44 -25.91 14.28 21.56
CA THR A 44 -24.93 15.07 20.80
C THR A 44 -23.51 14.74 21.20
N LYS A 45 -23.23 14.54 22.50
CA LYS A 45 -21.91 14.14 22.96
C LYS A 45 -21.53 12.75 22.45
N GLN A 46 -22.42 11.76 22.60
CA GLN A 46 -22.20 10.41 22.08
C GLN A 46 -21.96 10.40 20.57
N PHE A 47 -22.70 11.22 19.82
CA PHE A 47 -22.49 11.35 18.38
C PHE A 47 -21.10 11.89 18.05
N ASN A 48 -20.62 12.92 18.75
CA ASN A 48 -19.27 13.44 18.55
C ASN A 48 -18.20 12.40 18.89
N ASP A 49 -18.39 11.62 19.96
CA ASP A 49 -17.47 10.55 20.34
C ASP A 49 -17.38 9.48 19.24
N ILE A 50 -18.53 9.03 18.70
CA ILE A 50 -18.59 8.06 17.59
C ILE A 50 -17.91 8.60 16.32
N VAL A 51 -18.13 9.88 16.00
CA VAL A 51 -17.48 10.51 14.84
C VAL A 51 -15.96 10.58 15.04
N GLY A 52 -15.50 10.87 16.26
CA GLY A 52 -14.08 10.81 16.62
C GLY A 52 -13.49 9.43 16.37
N ASP A 53 -14.11 8.39 16.92
CA ASP A 53 -13.67 6.99 16.73
C ASP A 53 -13.66 6.59 15.24
N PHE A 54 -14.66 7.04 14.48
CA PHE A 54 -14.74 6.76 13.04
C PHE A 54 -13.60 7.41 12.26
N ILE A 55 -13.25 8.66 12.59
CA ILE A 55 -12.11 9.36 11.98
C ILE A 55 -10.81 8.61 12.26
N ASP A 56 -10.59 8.17 13.50
CA ASP A 56 -9.38 7.43 13.89
C ASP A 56 -9.25 6.10 13.13
N VAL A 57 -10.34 5.35 13.01
CA VAL A 57 -10.36 4.12 12.21
C VAL A 57 -10.09 4.41 10.74
N MET A 58 -10.72 5.46 10.19
CA MET A 58 -10.51 5.85 8.80
C MET A 58 -9.06 6.25 8.52
N GLU A 59 -8.43 7.01 9.42
CA GLU A 59 -7.03 7.39 9.28
C GLU A 59 -6.10 6.17 9.34
N SER A 60 -6.35 5.26 10.29
CA SER A 60 -5.61 4.00 10.41
C SER A 60 -5.70 3.15 9.14
N LYS A 61 -6.91 2.98 8.59
CA LYS A 61 -7.11 2.22 7.34
C LYS A 61 -6.47 2.91 6.14
N SER A 62 -6.55 4.23 6.04
CA SER A 62 -5.92 5.01 4.98
C SER A 62 -4.40 4.78 4.93
N LYS A 63 -3.73 4.82 6.09
CA LYS A 63 -2.28 4.54 6.19
C LYS A 63 -1.91 3.13 5.70
N VAL A 64 -2.70 2.12 6.06
CA VAL A 64 -2.48 0.74 5.61
C VAL A 64 -2.67 0.60 4.10
N ILE A 65 -3.71 1.22 3.54
CA ILE A 65 -3.98 1.20 2.10
C ILE A 65 -2.84 1.83 1.32
N GLU A 66 -2.36 3.01 1.75
CA GLU A 66 -1.27 3.69 1.04
C GLU A 66 0.05 2.91 1.13
N ALA A 67 0.33 2.29 2.28
CA ALA A 67 1.49 1.41 2.43
C ALA A 67 1.44 0.21 1.49
N GLU A 68 0.28 -0.46 1.37
CA GLU A 68 0.13 -1.62 0.49
C GLU A 68 0.15 -1.23 -0.99
N LYS A 69 -0.43 -0.08 -1.34
CA LYS A 69 -0.35 0.49 -2.69
C LYS A 69 1.10 0.76 -3.09
N LEU A 70 1.91 1.38 -2.22
CA LEU A 70 3.33 1.58 -2.48
C LEU A 70 4.08 0.26 -2.63
N ARG A 71 3.76 -0.75 -1.81
CA ARG A 71 4.32 -2.10 -1.91
C ARG A 71 4.00 -2.74 -3.26
N ALA A 72 2.75 -2.66 -3.71
CA ALA A 72 2.30 -3.21 -4.97
C ALA A 72 2.99 -2.54 -6.17
N ILE A 73 3.11 -1.21 -6.15
CA ILE A 73 3.86 -0.45 -7.18
C ILE A 73 5.33 -0.88 -7.19
N GLY A 74 5.97 -0.97 -6.01
CA GLY A 74 7.36 -1.40 -5.90
C GLY A 74 7.59 -2.82 -6.46
N LEU A 75 6.68 -3.75 -6.19
CA LEU A 75 6.73 -5.09 -6.75
C LEU A 75 6.53 -5.09 -8.27
N GLY A 76 5.58 -4.30 -8.77
CA GLY A 76 5.32 -4.12 -10.21
C GLY A 76 6.57 -3.63 -10.95
N ASN A 77 7.19 -2.57 -10.45
CA ASN A 77 8.43 -2.01 -11.00
C ASN A 77 9.57 -3.03 -11.01
N ARG A 78 9.69 -3.84 -9.94
CA ARG A 78 10.71 -4.89 -9.86
C ARG A 78 10.52 -5.95 -10.94
N VAL A 79 9.28 -6.43 -11.12
CA VAL A 79 8.95 -7.45 -12.13
C VAL A 79 9.16 -6.91 -13.55
N GLU A 80 8.79 -5.66 -13.80
CA GLU A 80 9.03 -5.01 -15.09
C GLU A 80 10.53 -4.90 -15.37
N HIS A 81 11.31 -4.44 -14.39
CA HIS A 81 12.75 -4.32 -14.54
C HIS A 81 13.45 -5.68 -14.71
N GLU A 82 12.97 -6.72 -14.01
CA GLU A 82 13.53 -8.07 -14.12
C GLU A 82 13.41 -8.64 -15.54
N LYS A 83 12.31 -8.37 -16.26
CA LYS A 83 12.15 -8.80 -17.66
C LYS A 83 13.21 -8.19 -18.56
N GLU A 84 13.45 -6.88 -18.44
CA GLU A 84 14.47 -6.18 -19.23
C GLU A 84 15.88 -6.63 -18.87
N VAL A 85 16.18 -6.80 -17.57
CA VAL A 85 17.46 -7.34 -17.11
C VAL A 85 17.70 -8.75 -17.66
N ARG A 86 16.67 -9.61 -17.62
CA ARG A 86 16.75 -10.98 -18.15
C ARG A 86 17.02 -10.98 -19.64
N LYS A 87 16.32 -10.15 -20.42
CA LYS A 87 16.53 -10.00 -21.87
C LYS A 87 17.95 -9.52 -22.17
N ARG A 88 18.45 -8.52 -21.45
CA ARG A 88 19.82 -8.00 -21.61
C ARG A 88 20.85 -9.09 -21.36
N LYS A 89 20.68 -9.85 -20.27
CA LYS A 89 21.59 -10.93 -19.89
C LYS A 89 21.56 -12.08 -20.89
N GLN A 90 20.40 -12.40 -21.47
CA GLN A 90 20.31 -13.37 -22.56
C GLN A 90 21.10 -12.93 -23.80
N LEU A 91 20.97 -11.66 -24.21
CA LEU A 91 21.72 -11.12 -25.34
C LEU A 91 23.24 -11.12 -25.09
N GLU A 92 23.65 -10.72 -23.89
CA GLU A 92 25.06 -10.73 -23.46
C GLU A 92 25.66 -12.15 -23.51
N VAL A 93 24.96 -13.14 -22.93
CA VAL A 93 25.40 -14.53 -22.96
C VAL A 93 25.43 -15.06 -24.39
N GLN A 94 24.44 -14.73 -25.22
CA GLN A 94 24.43 -15.16 -26.63
C GLN A 94 25.60 -14.57 -27.42
N ALA A 95 25.98 -13.30 -27.15
CA ALA A 95 27.15 -12.68 -27.77
C ALA A 95 28.44 -13.40 -27.36
N MET A 96 28.63 -13.70 -26.08
CA MET A 96 29.78 -14.47 -25.59
C MET A 96 29.84 -15.88 -26.20
N ILE A 97 28.70 -16.55 -26.34
CA ILE A 97 28.63 -17.86 -27.01
C ILE A 97 29.10 -17.75 -28.45
N ASN A 98 28.63 -16.75 -29.18
CA ASN A 98 29.00 -16.55 -30.59
C ASN A 98 30.49 -16.25 -30.74
N GLU A 99 31.05 -15.40 -29.87
CA GLU A 99 32.49 -15.11 -29.84
C GLU A 99 33.32 -16.37 -29.59
N LYS A 100 32.95 -17.18 -28.59
CA LYS A 100 33.65 -18.42 -28.28
C LYS A 100 33.54 -19.48 -29.37
N LYS A 101 32.40 -19.55 -30.06
CA LYS A 101 32.23 -20.42 -31.24
C LYS A 101 33.14 -20.00 -32.39
N ALA A 102 33.22 -18.71 -32.69
CA ALA A 102 34.10 -18.20 -33.74
C ALA A 102 35.58 -18.43 -33.41
N GLU A 103 35.96 -18.25 -32.14
CA GLU A 103 37.31 -18.56 -31.65
C GLU A 103 37.65 -20.05 -31.81
N LEU A 104 36.71 -20.93 -31.46
CA LEU A 104 36.87 -22.38 -31.60
C LEU A 104 37.01 -22.81 -33.07
N GLU A 105 36.19 -22.26 -33.97
CA GLU A 105 36.28 -22.54 -35.41
C GLU A 105 37.64 -22.11 -35.99
N ARG A 106 38.12 -20.92 -35.61
CA ARG A 106 39.45 -20.44 -35.99
C ARG A 106 40.56 -21.37 -35.51
N LEU A 107 40.49 -21.83 -34.25
CA LEU A 107 41.48 -22.75 -33.67
C LEU A 107 41.45 -24.12 -34.36
N ASN A 108 40.27 -24.63 -34.70
CA ASN A 108 40.15 -25.89 -35.44
C ASN A 108 40.80 -25.80 -36.82
N LEU A 109 40.53 -24.73 -37.58
CA LEU A 109 41.16 -24.51 -38.89
C LEU A 109 42.69 -24.39 -38.77
N GLN A 110 43.18 -23.71 -37.74
CA GLN A 110 44.61 -23.62 -37.48
C GLN A 110 45.21 -24.99 -37.15
N HIS A 111 44.52 -25.79 -36.33
CA HIS A 111 44.97 -27.13 -35.98
C HIS A 111 45.02 -28.05 -37.21
N GLU A 112 43.99 -28.06 -38.04
CA GLU A 112 43.96 -28.85 -39.29
C GLU A 112 45.10 -28.47 -40.25
N SER A 113 45.37 -27.17 -40.38
CA SER A 113 46.49 -26.66 -41.18
C SER A 113 47.85 -27.16 -40.65
N LEU A 114 48.06 -27.09 -39.33
CA LEU A 114 49.29 -27.57 -38.70
C LEU A 114 49.47 -29.09 -38.85
N VAL A 115 48.40 -29.86 -38.70
CA VAL A 115 48.42 -31.33 -38.90
C VAL A 115 48.82 -31.68 -40.34
N ARG A 116 48.32 -30.93 -41.33
CA ARG A 116 48.71 -31.12 -42.73
C ARG A 116 50.20 -30.82 -42.94
N VAL A 117 50.69 -29.70 -42.42
CA VAL A 117 52.11 -29.33 -42.50
C VAL A 117 53.00 -30.35 -41.80
N GLU A 118 52.60 -30.85 -40.63
CA GLU A 118 53.31 -31.90 -39.90
C GLU A 118 53.39 -33.19 -40.73
N ALA A 119 52.30 -33.60 -41.37
CA ALA A 119 52.27 -34.77 -42.24
C ALA A 119 53.22 -34.61 -43.45
N ASP A 120 53.20 -33.44 -44.10
CA ASP A 120 54.09 -33.13 -45.23
C ASP A 120 55.56 -33.14 -44.81
N GLN A 121 55.88 -32.59 -43.63
CA GLN A 121 57.23 -32.62 -43.05
C GLN A 121 57.70 -34.04 -42.74
N LYS A 122 56.83 -34.88 -42.14
CA LYS A 122 57.14 -36.30 -41.88
C LYS A 122 57.44 -37.06 -43.17
N ALA A 123 56.61 -36.88 -44.20
CA ALA A 123 56.82 -37.50 -45.50
C ALA A 123 58.12 -37.03 -46.19
N LEU A 124 58.50 -35.75 -46.01
CA LEU A 124 59.77 -35.24 -46.51
C LEU A 124 60.96 -35.86 -45.77
N ILE A 125 60.90 -35.94 -44.44
CA ILE A 125 61.95 -36.59 -43.63
C ILE A 125 62.14 -38.03 -44.07
N GLU A 126 61.04 -38.79 -44.23
CA GLU A 126 61.09 -40.19 -44.63
C GLU A 126 61.75 -40.38 -46.02
N LYS A 127 61.47 -39.47 -46.97
CA LYS A 127 62.16 -39.45 -48.27
C LYS A 127 63.65 -39.15 -48.17
N LEU A 128 64.05 -38.21 -47.32
CA LEU A 128 65.46 -37.86 -47.12
C LEU A 128 66.21 -39.01 -46.44
N THR A 129 65.62 -39.64 -45.42
CA THR A 129 66.22 -40.78 -44.71
C THR A 129 66.38 -42.00 -45.62
N ASN A 130 65.40 -42.28 -46.49
CA ASN A 130 65.48 -43.40 -47.44
C ASN A 130 66.42 -43.16 -48.63
N ASN A 131 66.80 -41.91 -48.90
CA ASN A 131 67.77 -41.56 -49.95
C ASN A 131 69.22 -41.51 -49.44
N GLU A 132 69.44 -41.45 -48.12
CA GLU A 132 70.78 -41.45 -47.49
C GLU A 132 71.25 -42.84 -47.01
N ALA A 133 70.44 -43.89 -47.23
CA ALA A 133 70.76 -45.30 -46.98
C ALA A 133 70.96 -46.07 -48.29
#